data_AF-A0A4V1WSU4-F1
#
_entry.id   AF-A0A4V1WSU4-F1
#
_cell.length_a   1.000
_cell.length_b   1.000
_cell.length_c   1.000
_cell.angle_alpha   90.00
_cell.angle_beta   90.00
_cell.angle_gamma   90.00
#
_symmetry.space_group_name_H-M   'P 1'
#
loop_
_entity.id
_entity.type
_entity.pdbx_description
1 polymer ?
#
loop_
_entity_poly.entity_id
_entity_poly.type
_entity_poly.pdbx_seq_one_letter_code
_entity_poly.pdbx_strand_id
1 'polypeptide(L)'
;MCATQLYHALRESQLLSEEWKDVQTLWSMQGNSTYFIGEPPKDFEGHWKNFLLSIGASATNWASGKRNTKIKETKANVRQMKFKGPVSSWMASRIATEGDQRAMTAETIEKAIEEGERHHSSLASVAPTIRRQTHVIQKLATALQAEAPEITFDYFTMHDLCWELMERMKEQFRPIIAERLGKQWEAQKSELPFVVGFVFLYNSG
;
A
#
# COMPACT_ATOMS: atom_id res chain seq x y z
N MET A 1 0.52 5.10 -0.94
CA MET A 1 -0.87 4.72 -1.29
C MET A 1 -1.37 5.51 -2.48
N CYS A 2 -1.68 6.80 -2.33
CA CYS A 2 -2.26 7.62 -3.41
C CYS A 2 -1.32 7.80 -4.61
N ALA A 3 -0.02 7.98 -4.38
CA ALA A 3 0.97 8.09 -5.45
C ALA A 3 1.04 6.82 -6.32
N THR A 4 0.90 5.63 -5.74
CA THR A 4 0.86 4.36 -6.48
C THR A 4 -0.40 4.25 -7.35
N GLN A 5 -1.57 4.68 -6.83
CA GLN A 5 -2.81 4.71 -7.60
C GLN A 5 -2.72 5.72 -8.77
N LEU A 6 -2.12 6.88 -8.54
CA LEU A 6 -1.86 7.87 -9.59
C LEU A 6 -0.91 7.33 -10.65
N TYR A 7 0.22 6.76 -10.23
CA TYR A 7 1.19 6.15 -11.12
C TYR A 7 0.56 5.07 -12.00
N HIS A 8 -0.28 4.21 -11.42
CA HIS A 8 -1.03 3.21 -12.17
C HIS A 8 -1.94 3.84 -13.23
N ALA A 9 -2.73 4.85 -12.86
CA ALA A 9 -3.62 5.54 -13.81
C ALA A 9 -2.85 6.17 -14.99
N LEU A 10 -1.71 6.81 -14.70
CA LEU A 10 -0.87 7.44 -15.72
C LEU A 10 -0.22 6.39 -16.64
N ARG A 11 0.20 5.25 -16.08
CA ARG A 11 0.77 4.13 -16.84
C ARG A 11 -0.27 3.47 -17.75
N GLU A 12 -1.45 3.14 -17.23
CA GLU A 12 -2.54 2.55 -18.02
C GLU A 12 -2.99 3.49 -19.15
N SER A 13 -2.98 4.80 -18.89
CA SER A 13 -3.31 5.82 -19.89
C SER A 13 -2.17 6.13 -20.87
N GLN A 14 -1.04 5.42 -20.78
CA GLN A 14 0.17 5.64 -21.60
C GLN A 14 0.71 7.09 -21.56
N LEU A 15 0.53 7.77 -20.42
CA LEU A 15 0.96 9.16 -20.22
C LEU A 15 2.39 9.27 -19.67
N LEU A 16 3.02 8.14 -19.33
CA LEU A 16 4.39 8.10 -18.83
C LEU A 16 5.32 7.65 -19.96
N SER A 17 6.38 8.42 -20.21
CA SER A 17 7.46 8.05 -21.13
C SER A 17 8.37 6.98 -20.54
N GLU A 18 8.51 6.95 -19.22
CA GLU A 18 9.39 6.04 -18.49
C GLU A 18 8.72 5.47 -17.24
N GLU A 19 9.21 4.31 -16.81
CA GLU A 19 8.72 3.62 -15.62
C GLU A 19 9.35 4.18 -14.34
N TRP A 20 8.54 4.51 -13.34
CA TRP A 20 9.04 4.85 -12.01
C TRP A 20 9.35 3.56 -11.23
N LYS A 21 10.60 3.08 -11.40
CA LYS A 21 11.05 1.78 -10.89
C LYS A 21 10.83 1.59 -9.39
N ASP A 22 11.07 2.61 -8.57
CA ASP A 22 10.92 2.48 -7.11
C ASP A 22 9.46 2.29 -6.70
N VAL A 23 8.52 3.03 -7.31
CA VAL A 23 7.08 2.84 -7.09
C VAL A 23 6.64 1.48 -7.61
N GLN A 24 7.18 1.02 -8.74
CA GLN A 24 6.87 -0.31 -9.26
C GLN A 24 7.34 -1.41 -8.32
N THR A 25 8.56 -1.30 -7.78
CA THR A 25 9.10 -2.24 -6.78
C THR A 25 8.23 -2.24 -5.53
N LEU A 26 7.93 -1.05 -4.98
CA LEU A 26 7.03 -0.89 -3.82
C LEU A 26 5.66 -1.51 -4.07
N TRP A 27 5.10 -1.31 -5.26
CA TRP A 27 3.82 -1.89 -5.62
C TRP A 27 3.91 -3.42 -5.69
N SER A 28 4.95 -3.95 -6.32
CA SER A 28 5.15 -5.39 -6.49
C SER A 28 5.29 -6.12 -5.14
N MET A 29 6.04 -5.54 -4.19
CA MET A 29 6.20 -6.10 -2.83
C MET A 29 4.88 -6.11 -2.05
N GLN A 30 4.14 -4.99 -2.09
CA GLN A 30 2.91 -4.83 -1.30
C GLN A 30 1.70 -5.52 -1.94
N GLY A 31 1.69 -5.68 -3.27
CA GLY A 31 0.65 -6.30 -4.06
C GLY A 31 -0.60 -5.44 -4.27
N ASN A 32 -1.45 -5.82 -5.25
CA ASN A 32 -2.64 -5.06 -5.64
C ASN A 32 -3.61 -4.81 -4.49
N SER A 33 -3.85 -5.82 -3.66
CA SER A 33 -4.79 -5.74 -2.52
C SER A 33 -4.45 -4.67 -1.48
N THR A 34 -3.20 -4.19 -1.48
CA THR A 34 -2.77 -3.09 -0.62
C THR A 34 -3.29 -1.77 -1.18
N TYR A 35 -3.14 -1.53 -2.48
CA TYR A 35 -3.47 -0.25 -3.11
C TYR A 35 -4.88 -0.15 -3.66
N PHE A 36 -5.49 -1.27 -4.05
CA PHE A 36 -6.76 -1.29 -4.76
C PHE A 36 -7.81 -2.13 -4.03
N ILE A 37 -9.07 -1.67 -4.07
CA ILE A 37 -10.21 -2.49 -3.68
C ILE A 37 -10.70 -3.28 -4.90
N GLY A 38 -10.49 -4.59 -4.86
CA GLY A 38 -10.75 -5.48 -5.99
C GLY A 38 -9.62 -5.41 -7.01
N GLU A 39 -9.98 -5.60 -8.29
CA GLU A 39 -9.03 -5.52 -9.39
C GLU A 39 -8.58 -4.06 -9.64
N PRO A 40 -7.33 -3.84 -10.09
CA PRO A 40 -6.86 -2.52 -10.49
C PRO A 40 -7.80 -1.87 -11.53
N PRO A 41 -8.23 -0.61 -11.33
CA PRO A 41 -9.13 0.06 -12.27
C PRO A 41 -8.47 0.34 -13.62
N LYS A 42 -9.25 0.39 -14.71
CA LYS A 42 -8.73 0.63 -16.07
C LYS A 42 -9.03 2.03 -16.62
N ASP A 43 -9.94 2.75 -15.97
CA ASP A 43 -10.41 4.08 -16.36
C ASP A 43 -10.33 5.06 -15.19
N PHE A 44 -10.44 6.36 -15.49
CA PHE A 44 -10.36 7.41 -14.48
C PHE A 44 -11.52 7.36 -13.47
N GLU A 45 -12.72 6.97 -13.91
CA GLU A 45 -13.87 6.82 -13.02
C GLU A 45 -13.65 5.70 -11.99
N GLY A 46 -13.12 4.56 -12.43
CA GLY A 46 -12.74 3.46 -11.55
C GLY A 46 -11.62 3.85 -10.59
N HIS A 47 -10.61 4.59 -11.04
CA HIS A 47 -9.56 5.14 -10.17
C HIS A 47 -10.11 6.09 -9.12
N TRP A 48 -11.03 6.98 -9.49
CA TRP A 48 -11.70 7.89 -8.56
C TRP A 48 -12.48 7.13 -7.48
N LYS A 49 -13.32 6.17 -7.87
CA LYS A 49 -14.07 5.33 -6.91
C LYS A 49 -13.13 4.56 -6.00
N ASN A 50 -12.08 3.94 -6.55
CA ASN A 50 -11.12 3.16 -5.80
C ASN A 50 -10.33 4.03 -4.81
N PHE A 51 -9.93 5.24 -5.22
CA PHE A 51 -9.31 6.23 -4.36
C PHE A 51 -10.22 6.61 -3.19
N LEU A 52 -11.48 6.97 -3.46
CA LEU A 52 -12.42 7.32 -2.39
C LEU A 52 -12.58 6.17 -1.39
N LEU A 53 -12.71 4.95 -1.89
CA LEU A 53 -12.80 3.78 -1.01
C LEU A 53 -11.51 3.54 -0.21
N SER A 54 -10.34 3.75 -0.79
CA SER A 54 -9.04 3.52 -0.14
C SER A 54 -8.74 4.52 0.99
N ILE A 55 -9.30 5.74 0.90
CA ILE A 55 -9.24 6.75 1.96
C ILE A 55 -10.38 6.64 2.99
N GLY A 56 -11.23 5.62 2.89
CA GLY A 56 -12.23 5.29 3.91
C GLY A 56 -13.68 5.63 3.55
N ALA A 57 -13.99 6.09 2.34
CA ALA A 57 -15.37 6.20 1.89
C ALA A 57 -16.03 4.81 1.86
N SER A 58 -17.27 4.71 2.33
CA SER A 58 -18.01 3.45 2.33
C SER A 58 -18.55 3.09 0.94
N ALA A 59 -18.42 1.83 0.52
CA ALA A 59 -19.03 1.31 -0.71
C ALA A 59 -20.56 1.49 -0.76
N THR A 60 -21.21 1.56 0.41
CA THR A 60 -22.65 1.85 0.52
C THR A 60 -23.01 3.27 0.07
N ASN A 61 -22.02 4.13 -0.18
CA ASN A 61 -22.26 5.44 -0.76
C ASN A 61 -22.79 5.37 -2.20
N TRP A 62 -22.54 4.27 -2.92
CA TRP A 62 -22.96 4.07 -4.31
C TRP A 62 -24.06 3.01 -4.46
N ALA A 63 -24.66 2.54 -3.36
CA ALA A 63 -25.78 1.60 -3.42
C ALA A 63 -27.07 2.28 -3.91
N SER A 64 -27.86 1.59 -4.73
CA SER A 64 -29.16 2.08 -5.19
C SER A 64 -30.16 2.23 -4.04
N GLY A 65 -30.99 3.28 -4.07
CA GLY A 65 -32.05 3.50 -3.08
C GLY A 65 -31.68 4.36 -1.85
N LYS A 66 -30.59 5.14 -1.92
CA LYS A 66 -30.17 6.00 -0.80
C LYS A 66 -31.16 7.15 -0.53
N ARG A 67 -31.62 7.26 0.72
CA ARG A 67 -32.44 8.39 1.23
C ARG A 67 -31.60 9.56 1.79
N ASN A 68 -30.29 9.39 1.97
CA ASN A 68 -29.44 10.37 2.65
C ASN A 68 -28.15 10.66 1.84
N THR A 69 -27.89 11.94 1.58
CA THR A 69 -26.81 12.46 0.75
C THR A 69 -25.47 12.59 1.47
N LYS A 70 -25.40 12.43 2.80
CA LYS A 70 -24.12 12.44 3.52
C LYS A 70 -23.27 11.21 3.16
N ILE A 71 -21.98 11.47 2.89
CA ILE A 71 -20.96 10.44 2.67
C ILE A 71 -20.74 9.72 4.00
N LYS A 72 -20.88 8.39 4.01
CA LYS A 72 -20.50 7.55 5.14
C LYS A 72 -19.01 7.21 5.02
N GLU A 73 -18.25 7.46 6.08
CA GLU A 73 -16.84 7.13 6.19
C GLU A 73 -16.63 6.06 7.26
N THR A 74 -15.70 5.15 7.02
CA THR A 74 -15.34 4.08 7.94
C THR A 74 -13.82 3.96 8.02
N LYS A 75 -13.24 4.31 9.18
CA LYS A 75 -11.78 4.21 9.40
C LYS A 75 -11.22 2.80 9.19
N ALA A 76 -12.03 1.76 9.43
CA ALA A 76 -11.64 0.37 9.19
C ALA A 76 -11.39 0.03 7.71
N ASN A 77 -11.88 0.86 6.77
CA ASN A 77 -11.70 0.64 5.33
C ASN A 77 -10.47 1.37 4.76
N VAL A 78 -9.79 2.20 5.57
CA VAL A 78 -8.61 2.92 5.13
C VAL A 78 -7.50 1.92 4.85
N ARG A 79 -6.97 1.95 3.62
CA ARG A 79 -5.92 1.04 3.21
C ARG A 79 -4.58 1.47 3.78
N GLN A 80 -3.87 0.51 4.37
CA GLN A 80 -2.54 0.69 4.92
C GLN A 80 -1.58 -0.30 4.25
N MET A 81 -0.31 0.10 4.16
CA MET A 81 0.74 -0.83 3.77
C MET A 81 0.85 -1.95 4.80
N LYS A 82 1.15 -3.16 4.32
CA LYS A 82 1.32 -4.31 5.19
C LYS A 82 2.75 -4.34 5.70
N PHE A 83 2.91 -4.70 6.97
CA PHE A 83 4.21 -5.09 7.50
C PHE A 83 4.58 -6.47 6.95
N LYS A 84 5.82 -6.61 6.48
CA LYS A 84 6.24 -7.76 5.66
C LYS A 84 7.50 -8.46 6.17
N GLY A 85 7.98 -8.08 7.36
CA GLY A 85 9.10 -8.74 8.03
C GLY A 85 8.74 -9.48 9.33
N PRO A 86 7.66 -10.29 9.40
CA PRO A 86 7.27 -10.96 10.64
C PRO A 86 8.33 -11.93 11.18
N VAL A 87 9.01 -12.71 10.34
CA VAL A 87 10.06 -13.64 10.78
C VAL A 87 11.28 -12.88 11.29
N SER A 88 11.66 -11.82 10.59
CA SER A 88 12.76 -10.94 10.97
C SER A 88 12.46 -10.16 12.24
N SER A 89 11.23 -9.68 12.42
CA SER A 89 10.77 -9.04 13.66
C SER A 89 10.78 -10.00 14.84
N TRP A 90 10.28 -11.23 14.62
CA TRP A 90 10.34 -12.29 15.62
C TRP A 90 11.79 -12.59 16.03
N MET A 91 12.71 -12.70 15.07
CA MET A 91 14.13 -12.93 15.35
C MET A 91 14.79 -11.73 16.05
N ALA A 92 14.50 -10.50 15.62
CA ALA A 92 15.01 -9.28 16.22
C ALA A 92 14.61 -9.15 17.69
N SER A 93 13.36 -9.52 18.03
CA SER A 93 12.86 -9.51 19.40
C SER A 93 13.63 -10.44 20.35
N ARG A 94 14.38 -11.41 19.82
CA ARG A 94 15.16 -12.39 20.57
C ARG A 94 16.64 -12.04 20.69
N ILE A 95 17.18 -11.30 19.73
CA ILE A 95 18.58 -10.85 19.73
C ILE A 95 18.75 -9.62 20.65
N ALA A 96 17.68 -8.87 20.90
CA ALA A 96 17.70 -7.71 21.78
C ALA A 96 18.20 -8.05 23.21
N THR A 97 18.89 -7.10 23.86
CA THR A 97 19.50 -7.28 25.19
C THR A 97 18.51 -7.73 26.28
N GLU A 98 17.25 -7.29 26.19
CA GLU A 98 16.13 -7.70 27.06
C GLU A 98 15.06 -8.49 26.28
N GLY A 99 15.48 -9.20 25.23
CA GLY A 99 14.61 -9.91 24.31
C GLY A 99 13.97 -11.17 24.88
N ASP A 100 13.13 -11.82 24.09
CA ASP A 100 12.48 -13.08 24.46
C ASP A 100 13.52 -14.20 24.68
N GLN A 101 13.78 -14.51 25.96
CA GLN A 101 14.75 -15.53 26.38
C GLN A 101 14.21 -16.96 26.35
N ARG A 102 12.97 -17.19 25.93
CA ARG A 102 12.41 -18.55 25.82
C ARG A 102 13.26 -19.39 24.86
N ALA A 103 13.45 -20.66 25.20
CA ALA A 103 14.21 -21.59 24.37
C ALA A 103 13.68 -21.62 22.93
N MET A 104 14.60 -21.49 21.96
CA MET A 104 14.28 -21.55 20.54
C MET A 104 14.24 -23.02 20.10
N THR A 105 13.04 -23.59 20.06
CA THR A 105 12.81 -24.96 19.59
C THR A 105 12.47 -24.98 18.11
N ALA A 106 12.63 -26.13 17.46
CA ALA A 106 12.23 -26.34 16.07
C ALA A 106 10.78 -25.91 15.82
N GLU A 107 9.87 -26.27 16.72
CA GLU A 107 8.45 -25.93 16.66
C GLU A 107 8.20 -24.42 16.68
N THR A 108 8.93 -23.67 17.52
CA THR A 108 8.78 -22.21 17.58
C THR A 108 9.23 -21.51 16.31
N ILE A 109 10.28 -22.04 15.65
CA ILE A 109 10.77 -21.51 14.37
C ILE A 109 9.75 -21.81 13.26
N GLU A 110 9.26 -23.04 13.19
CA GLU A 110 8.28 -23.43 12.17
C GLU A 110 6.99 -22.61 12.29
N LYS A 111 6.51 -22.38 13.52
CA LYS A 111 5.36 -21.49 13.77
C LYS A 111 5.61 -20.05 13.32
N ALA A 112 6.82 -19.51 13.54
CA ALA A 112 7.16 -18.16 13.09
C ALA A 112 7.15 -18.06 11.55
N ILE A 113 7.66 -19.09 10.87
CA ILE A 113 7.65 -19.18 9.40
C ILE A 113 6.21 -19.31 8.89
N GLU A 114 5.38 -20.17 9.47
CA GLU A 114 3.97 -20.33 9.10
C GLU A 114 3.19 -19.02 9.24
N GLU A 115 3.41 -18.28 10.32
CA GLU A 115 2.81 -16.96 10.50
C GLU A 115 3.31 -15.98 9.43
N GLY A 116 4.60 -16.02 9.10
CA GLY A 116 5.14 -15.24 7.99
C GLY A 116 4.47 -15.56 6.66
N GLU A 117 4.30 -16.85 6.31
CA GLU A 117 3.68 -17.29 5.05
C GLU A 117 2.27 -16.70 4.87
N ARG A 118 1.51 -16.54 5.96
CA ARG A 118 0.15 -15.98 5.93
C ARG A 118 0.10 -14.50 5.58
N HIS A 119 1.14 -13.76 5.95
CA HIS A 119 1.18 -12.31 5.81
C HIS A 119 2.00 -11.84 4.60
N HIS A 120 2.83 -12.72 4.03
CA HIS A 120 3.85 -12.34 3.08
C HIS A 120 3.84 -13.19 1.79
N SER A 121 3.48 -12.55 0.68
CA SER A 121 3.45 -13.15 -0.67
C SER A 121 4.82 -13.65 -1.15
N SER A 122 5.91 -12.94 -0.88
CA SER A 122 7.25 -13.36 -1.29
C SER A 122 7.69 -14.59 -0.48
N LEU A 123 7.36 -14.66 0.82
CA LEU A 123 7.59 -15.86 1.62
C LEU A 123 6.72 -17.04 1.15
N ALA A 124 5.46 -16.80 0.79
CA ALA A 124 4.60 -17.82 0.18
C ALA A 124 5.17 -18.38 -1.14
N SER A 125 5.88 -17.55 -1.92
CA SER A 125 6.52 -18.00 -3.17
C SER A 125 7.70 -18.95 -2.93
N VAL A 126 8.43 -18.76 -1.83
CA VAL A 126 9.58 -19.62 -1.45
C VAL A 126 9.21 -20.73 -0.47
N ALA A 127 7.97 -20.75 0.03
CA ALA A 127 7.45 -21.81 0.91
C ALA A 127 7.73 -23.24 0.41
N PRO A 128 7.61 -23.56 -0.90
CA PRO A 128 7.96 -24.89 -1.40
C PRO A 128 9.44 -25.23 -1.19
N THR A 129 10.34 -24.25 -1.34
CA THR A 129 11.78 -24.41 -1.12
C THR A 129 12.09 -24.59 0.36
N ILE A 130 11.46 -23.79 1.23
CA ILE A 130 11.57 -23.90 2.69
C ILE A 130 11.13 -25.30 3.16
N ARG A 131 9.98 -25.79 2.66
CA ARG A 131 9.44 -27.10 3.04
C ARG A 131 10.34 -28.28 2.64
N ARG A 132 11.15 -28.13 1.59
CA ARG A 132 12.12 -29.15 1.14
C ARG A 132 13.36 -29.23 2.02
N GLN A 133 13.63 -28.23 2.84
CA GLN A 133 14.84 -28.19 3.67
C GLN A 133 14.69 -29.06 4.92
N THR A 134 15.70 -29.87 5.18
CA THR A 134 15.72 -30.84 6.29
C THR A 134 16.08 -30.17 7.62
N HIS A 135 16.95 -29.16 7.59
CA HIS A 135 17.41 -28.48 8.79
C HIS A 135 16.62 -27.19 9.04
N VAL A 136 16.12 -27.03 10.26
CA VAL A 136 15.32 -25.85 10.67
C VAL A 136 16.09 -24.53 10.50
N ILE A 137 17.41 -24.55 10.67
CA ILE A 137 18.26 -23.38 10.45
C ILE A 137 18.24 -22.95 8.96
N GLN A 138 18.20 -23.90 8.03
CA GLN A 138 18.10 -23.57 6.60
C GLN A 138 16.73 -22.95 6.29
N LYS A 139 15.66 -23.50 6.89
CA LYS A 139 14.29 -22.95 6.78
C LYS A 139 14.25 -21.50 7.22
N LEU A 140 14.81 -21.23 8.40
CA LEU A 140 14.90 -19.89 8.97
C LEU A 140 15.74 -18.94 8.10
N ALA A 141 16.92 -19.37 7.66
CA ALA A 141 17.79 -18.54 6.83
C ALA A 141 17.12 -18.15 5.50
N THR A 142 16.42 -19.09 4.87
CA THR A 142 15.67 -18.86 3.62
C THR A 142 14.51 -17.90 3.84
N ALA A 143 13.78 -18.05 4.95
CA ALA A 143 12.69 -17.14 5.30
C ALA A 143 13.19 -15.71 5.53
N LEU A 144 14.28 -15.53 6.29
CA LEU A 144 14.90 -14.23 6.52
C LEU A 144 15.40 -13.60 5.20
N GLN A 145 16.01 -14.39 4.32
CA GLN A 145 16.46 -13.91 3.00
C GLN A 145 15.29 -13.45 2.12
N ALA A 146 14.15 -14.13 2.18
CA ALA A 146 12.97 -13.73 1.42
C ALA A 146 12.35 -12.43 1.93
N GLU A 147 12.49 -12.12 3.23
CA GLU A 147 12.04 -10.87 3.83
C GLU A 147 13.01 -9.69 3.65
N ALA A 148 14.29 -9.97 3.40
CA ALA A 148 15.33 -8.94 3.35
C ALA A 148 14.99 -7.77 2.40
N PRO A 149 14.57 -7.99 1.12
CA PRO A 149 14.28 -6.88 0.21
C PRO A 149 13.17 -5.95 0.73
N GLU A 150 12.14 -6.51 1.36
CA GLU A 150 11.00 -5.75 1.86
C GLU A 150 11.32 -4.95 3.11
N ILE A 151 12.28 -5.40 3.92
CA ILE A 151 12.74 -4.73 5.15
C ILE A 151 13.79 -3.66 4.82
N THR A 152 14.65 -3.91 3.84
CA THR A 152 15.73 -2.99 3.45
C THR A 152 15.26 -1.89 2.50
N PHE A 153 14.03 -1.98 1.97
CA PHE A 153 13.49 -0.94 1.12
C PHE A 153 13.34 0.38 1.89
N ASP A 154 13.81 1.47 1.30
CA ASP A 154 13.78 2.79 1.93
C ASP A 154 12.39 3.44 1.80
N TYR A 155 11.49 3.05 2.70
CA TYR A 155 10.13 3.60 2.77
C TYR A 155 10.10 5.09 3.11
N PHE A 156 11.12 5.62 3.79
CA PHE A 156 11.16 7.04 4.17
C PHE A 156 11.48 7.89 2.95
N THR A 157 12.54 7.57 2.21
CA THR A 157 12.83 8.25 0.94
C THR A 157 11.68 8.12 -0.04
N MET A 158 11.06 6.94 -0.14
CA MET A 158 9.88 6.74 -1.00
C MET A 158 8.67 7.58 -0.55
N HIS A 159 8.45 7.72 0.76
CA HIS A 159 7.43 8.60 1.31
C HIS A 159 7.70 10.07 0.94
N ASP A 160 8.92 10.54 1.16
CA ASP A 160 9.33 11.93 0.90
C ASP A 160 9.19 12.27 -0.60
N LEU A 161 9.62 11.37 -1.49
CA LEU A 161 9.45 11.55 -2.94
C LEU A 161 7.98 11.61 -3.36
N CYS A 162 7.14 10.73 -2.79
CA CYS A 162 5.69 10.80 -3.04
C CYS A 162 5.09 12.10 -2.53
N TRP A 163 5.54 12.55 -1.35
CA TRP A 163 5.06 13.76 -0.71
C TRP A 163 5.40 14.99 -1.54
N GLU A 164 6.66 15.12 -1.94
CA GLU A 164 7.15 16.22 -2.78
C GLU A 164 6.41 16.25 -4.12
N LEU A 165 6.16 15.09 -4.75
CA LEU A 165 5.36 15.02 -5.97
C LEU A 165 3.96 15.61 -5.75
N MET A 166 3.27 15.20 -4.67
CA MET A 166 1.93 15.69 -4.36
C MET A 166 1.92 17.19 -4.03
N GLU A 167 2.95 17.71 -3.36
CA GLU A 167 3.11 19.14 -3.10
C GLU A 167 3.28 19.93 -4.40
N ARG A 168 4.14 19.46 -5.31
CA ARG A 168 4.32 20.09 -6.63
C ARG A 168 3.02 20.07 -7.43
N MET A 169 2.31 18.95 -7.44
CA MET A 169 1.00 18.85 -8.08
C MET A 169 0.01 19.84 -7.46
N LYS A 170 -0.06 19.92 -6.14
CA LYS A 170 -0.94 20.86 -5.43
C LYS A 170 -0.73 22.29 -5.90
N GLU A 171 0.52 22.75 -6.00
CA GLU A 171 0.80 24.13 -6.44
C GLU A 171 0.42 24.36 -7.91
N GLN A 172 0.63 23.37 -8.79
CA GLN A 172 0.25 23.47 -10.21
C GLN A 172 -1.27 23.44 -10.42
N PHE A 173 -1.99 22.60 -9.68
CA PHE A 173 -3.45 22.47 -9.80
C PHE A 173 -4.22 23.52 -8.98
N ARG A 174 -3.57 24.24 -8.06
CA ARG A 174 -4.16 25.30 -7.24
C ARG A 174 -5.02 26.30 -8.04
N PRO A 175 -4.55 26.91 -9.16
CA PRO A 175 -5.38 27.85 -9.93
C PRO A 175 -6.60 27.17 -10.55
N ILE A 176 -6.43 25.97 -11.11
CA ILE A 176 -7.49 25.20 -11.80
C ILE A 176 -8.58 24.77 -10.82
N ILE A 177 -8.16 24.29 -9.64
CA ILE A 177 -9.06 23.82 -8.60
C ILE A 177 -9.79 25.00 -7.94
N ALA A 178 -9.11 26.13 -7.72
CA ALA A 178 -9.73 27.32 -7.14
C ALA A 178 -10.86 27.89 -8.01
N GLU A 179 -10.71 27.85 -9.33
CA GLU A 179 -11.71 28.33 -10.29
C GLU A 179 -12.98 27.47 -10.33
N ARG A 180 -12.84 26.14 -10.33
CA ARG A 180 -13.98 25.21 -10.55
C ARG A 180 -14.56 24.56 -9.29
N LEU A 181 -13.73 24.33 -8.27
CA LEU A 181 -14.08 23.54 -7.08
C LEU A 181 -13.72 24.26 -5.77
N GLY A 182 -13.57 25.59 -5.80
CA GLY A 182 -13.02 26.40 -4.71
C GLY A 182 -13.62 26.12 -3.32
N LYS A 183 -14.92 25.83 -3.21
CA LYS A 183 -15.56 25.47 -1.92
C LYS A 183 -15.16 24.08 -1.40
N GLN A 184 -14.99 23.09 -2.29
CA GLN A 184 -14.56 21.74 -1.92
C GLN A 184 -13.06 21.69 -1.62
N TRP A 185 -12.27 22.49 -2.33
CA TRP A 185 -10.83 22.63 -2.10
C TRP A 185 -10.48 23.25 -0.75
N GLU A 186 -11.08 24.39 -0.40
CA GLU A 186 -10.75 25.09 0.85
C GLU A 186 -11.09 24.24 2.09
N ALA A 187 -12.03 23.30 1.99
CA ALA A 187 -12.37 22.36 3.07
C ALA A 187 -11.33 21.22 3.23
N GLN A 188 -10.61 20.85 2.18
CA GLN A 188 -9.69 19.69 2.14
C GLN A 188 -8.23 20.05 1.88
N LYS A 189 -7.92 21.36 1.83
CA LYS A 189 -6.62 21.97 1.49
C LYS A 189 -5.43 21.48 2.32
N SER A 190 -5.66 21.00 3.54
CA SER A 190 -4.63 20.50 4.45
C SER A 190 -4.15 19.10 4.13
N GLU A 191 -4.89 18.33 3.32
CA GLU A 191 -4.60 16.91 3.09
C GLU A 191 -4.14 16.69 1.64
N LEU A 192 -2.82 16.60 1.44
CA LEU A 192 -2.18 16.33 0.15
C LEU A 192 -2.72 15.09 -0.60
N PRO A 193 -3.11 13.99 0.07
CA PRO A 193 -3.75 12.86 -0.59
C PRO A 193 -4.93 13.21 -1.50
N PHE A 194 -5.72 14.26 -1.17
CA PHE A 194 -6.89 14.64 -1.97
C PHE A 194 -6.55 15.25 -3.33
N VAL A 195 -5.33 15.75 -3.53
CA VAL A 195 -4.88 16.28 -4.83
C VAL A 195 -4.99 15.20 -5.91
N VAL A 196 -4.62 13.97 -5.58
CA VAL A 196 -4.78 12.81 -6.48
C VAL A 196 -6.25 12.56 -6.79
N GLY A 197 -7.11 12.68 -5.77
CA GLY A 197 -8.55 12.59 -5.93
C GLY A 197 -9.12 13.62 -6.91
N PHE A 198 -8.69 14.88 -6.81
CA PHE A 198 -9.11 15.93 -7.75
C PHE A 198 -8.67 15.65 -9.19
N VAL A 199 -7.47 15.09 -9.39
CA VAL A 199 -7.01 14.67 -10.72
C VAL A 199 -7.92 13.59 -11.31
N PHE A 200 -8.30 12.59 -10.52
CA PHE A 200 -9.23 11.56 -10.99
C PHE A 200 -10.63 12.11 -11.25
N LEU A 201 -11.15 12.95 -10.35
CA LEU A 201 -12.46 13.58 -10.50
C LEU A 201 -12.53 14.45 -11.77
N TYR A 202 -11.48 15.21 -12.07
CA TYR A 202 -11.43 16.08 -13.25
C TYR A 202 -11.47 15.28 -14.56
N ASN A 203 -10.93 14.06 -14.56
CA ASN A 203 -10.85 13.20 -15.74
C ASN A 203 -11.94 12.11 -15.77
N SER A 204 -12.76 11.98 -14.72
CA SER A 204 -13.96 11.16 -14.73
C SER A 204 -15.13 11.97 -15.30
N GLY A 205 -15.41 11.79 -16.60
CA GLY A 205 -16.54 12.37 -17.32
C GLY A 205 -17.70 11.39 -17.42
#